data_AF-A0A6A9QGQ3-F1
#
_entry.id   AF-A0A6A9QGQ3-F1
#
_cell.length_a   1.000
_cell.length_b   1.000
_cell.length_c   1.000
_cell.angle_alpha   90.00
_cell.angle_beta   90.00
_cell.angle_gamma   90.00
#
_symmetry.space_group_name_H-M   'P 1'
#
loop_
_entity.id
_entity.type
_entity.pdbx_description
1 polymer ?
#
loop_
_entity_poly.entity_id
_entity_poly.type
_entity_poly.pdbx_seq_one_letter_code
_entity_poly.pdbx_strand_id
1 'polypeptide(L)' 'MGRTQPSLTRAIEEEIEKLERVSKKLRNVEMSKKLINVRKNVRIVEEALQDELTDPLEVIMIAILVSE' A
#
# COMPACT_ATOMS: atom_id res chain seq x y z
N MET A 1 -5.56 -26.01 -3.02
CA MET A 1 -5.70 -25.10 -1.86
C MET A 1 -5.54 -23.70 -2.41
N GLY A 2 -6.65 -23.05 -2.74
CA GLY A 2 -6.67 -21.90 -3.65
C GLY A 2 -6.82 -20.57 -2.92
N ARG A 3 -5.88 -19.66 -3.21
CA ARG A 3 -6.12 -18.21 -3.34
C ARG A 3 -6.91 -17.54 -2.21
N THR A 4 -6.39 -17.54 -1.00
CA THR A 4 -6.45 -16.30 -0.21
C THR A 4 -5.58 -15.29 -0.96
N GLN A 5 -6.00 -14.10 -1.35
CA GLN A 5 -6.25 -13.01 -0.41
C GLN A 5 -7.08 -11.85 -1.03
N PRO A 6 -8.39 -12.02 -1.28
CA PRO A 6 -9.28 -10.85 -1.42
C PRO A 6 -9.23 -9.92 -0.18
N SER A 7 -8.79 -10.45 0.96
CA SER A 7 -8.63 -9.72 2.21
C SER A 7 -7.35 -8.87 2.28
N LEU A 8 -6.23 -9.29 1.68
CA LEU A 8 -4.97 -8.54 1.79
C LEU A 8 -5.02 -7.28 0.93
N THR A 9 -5.40 -7.42 -0.35
CA THR A 9 -5.59 -6.27 -1.26
C THR A 9 -6.52 -5.22 -0.64
N ARG A 10 -7.66 -5.66 -0.08
CA ARG A 10 -8.62 -4.77 0.57
C ARG A 10 -8.03 -4.10 1.82
N ALA A 11 -7.29 -4.85 2.65
CA ALA A 11 -6.65 -4.30 3.83
C ALA A 11 -5.56 -3.26 3.47
N ILE A 12 -4.83 -3.49 2.37
CA ILE A 12 -3.87 -2.52 1.84
C ILE A 12 -4.60 -1.25 1.38
N GLU A 13 -5.70 -1.38 0.65
CA GLU A 13 -6.51 -0.23 0.23
C GLU A 13 -7.01 0.59 1.43
N GLU A 14 -7.54 -0.07 2.45
CA GLU A 14 -8.04 0.58 3.67
C GLU A 14 -6.92 1.36 4.40
N GLU A 15 -5.70 0.80 4.46
CA GLU A 15 -4.54 1.49 5.05
C GLU A 15 -4.04 2.65 4.18
N ILE A 16 -4.00 2.52 2.85
CA ILE A 16 -3.65 3.65 1.96
C ILE A 16 -4.65 4.79 2.15
N GLU A 17 -5.96 4.50 2.21
CA GLU A 17 -6.98 5.53 2.44
C GLU A 17 -6.81 6.22 3.81
N LYS A 18 -6.43 5.45 4.83
CA LYS A 18 -6.10 6.01 6.15
C LYS A 18 -4.89 6.93 6.06
N LEU A 19 -3.84 6.54 5.35
CA LEU A 19 -2.65 7.38 5.14
C LEU A 19 -2.97 8.65 4.34
N GLU A 20 -3.84 8.59 3.34
CA GLU A 20 -4.32 9.78 2.61
C GLU A 20 -5.12 10.73 3.51
N ARG A 21 -5.95 10.20 4.41
CA ARG A 21 -6.66 11.03 5.41
C ARG A 21 -5.67 11.69 6.36
N VAL A 22 -4.61 10.99 6.77
CA VAL A 22 -3.55 11.53 7.64
C VAL A 22 -2.74 12.60 6.90
N SER A 23 -2.34 12.37 5.65
CA SER A 23 -1.55 13.34 4.87
C SER A 23 -2.29 14.67 4.69
N LYS A 24 -3.61 14.61 4.45
CA LYS A 24 -4.49 15.79 4.39
C LYS A 24 -4.52 16.56 5.72
N LYS A 25 -4.65 15.85 6.85
CA LYS A 25 -4.63 16.47 8.20
C LYS A 25 -3.28 17.12 8.50
N LEU A 26 -2.19 16.53 8.04
CA LEU A 26 -0.83 17.06 8.16
C LEU A 26 -0.53 18.21 7.19
N ARG A 27 -1.44 18.52 6.25
CA ARG A 27 -1.23 19.47 5.15
C ARG A 27 0.01 19.15 4.31
N ASN A 28 0.39 17.88 4.25
CA ASN A 28 1.56 17.43 3.52
C ASN A 28 1.16 17.00 2.10
N VAL A 29 1.34 17.93 1.15
CA VAL A 29 1.01 17.73 -0.26
C VAL A 29 1.94 16.69 -0.91
N GLU A 30 3.22 16.67 -0.51
CA GLU A 30 4.20 15.72 -1.04
C GLU A 30 3.84 14.28 -0.66
N MET A 31 3.50 14.04 0.60
CA MET A 31 3.04 12.73 1.07
C MET A 31 1.80 12.27 0.32
N SER A 32 0.86 13.18 0.03
CA SER A 32 -0.35 12.86 -0.72
C SER A 32 -0.03 12.45 -2.16
N LYS A 33 0.94 13.12 -2.81
CA LYS A 33 1.42 12.74 -4.15
C LYS A 33 2.14 11.38 -4.13
N LYS A 34 2.99 11.13 -3.13
CA LYS A 34 3.67 9.84 -2.95
C LYS A 34 2.68 8.68 -2.79
N LEU A 35 1.63 8.86 -1.99
CA LEU A 35 0.59 7.83 -1.80
C LEU A 35 -0.17 7.48 -3.09
N ILE A 36 -0.38 8.46 -3.98
CA ILE A 36 -0.97 8.21 -5.31
C ILE A 36 -0.05 7.33 -6.17
N ASN A 37 1.27 7.56 -6.11
CA ASN A 37 2.24 6.73 -6.83
C ASN A 37 2.33 5.32 -6.23
N VAL A 38 2.39 5.22 -4.91
CA VAL A 38 2.38 3.95 -4.16
C VAL A 38 1.19 3.09 -4.56
N ARG A 39 -0.01 3.68 -4.69
CA ARG A 39 -1.22 2.94 -5.08
C ARG A 39 -1.11 2.27 -6.45
N LYS A 40 -0.30 2.81 -7.37
CA LYS A 40 -0.05 2.21 -8.69
C LYS A 40 0.90 1.02 -8.61
N ASN A 41 1.85 1.05 -7.68
CA ASN A 41 2.92 0.06 -7.56
C ASN A 41 2.61 -1.04 -6.54
N VAL A 42 1.66 -0.81 -5.63
CA VAL A 42 1.28 -1.77 -4.57
C VAL A 42 0.94 -3.15 -5.11
N ARG A 43 0.26 -3.25 -6.26
CA ARG A 43 -0.09 -4.55 -6.84
C ARG A 43 1.13 -5.36 -7.27
N ILE A 44 2.16 -4.69 -7.81
CA ILE A 44 3.41 -5.34 -8.20
C ILE A 44 4.12 -5.87 -6.95
N VAL A 45 4.11 -5.09 -5.86
CA VAL A 45 4.72 -5.49 -4.59
C VAL A 45 3.93 -6.61 -3.92
N GLU A 46 2.59 -6.56 -3.94
CA GLU A 46 1.72 -7.63 -3.44
C GLU A 46 1.96 -8.94 -4.18
N GLU A 47 2.06 -8.90 -5.52
CA GLU A 47 2.39 -10.08 -6.33
C GLU A 47 3.79 -10.62 -6.01
N ALA A 48 4.77 -9.75 -5.74
CA ALA A 48 6.13 -10.13 -5.38
C ALA A 48 6.25 -10.75 -3.96
N LEU A 49 5.34 -10.40 -3.06
CA LEU A 49 5.30 -10.88 -1.67
C LEU A 49 4.22 -11.94 -1.43
N GLN A 50 3.58 -12.45 -2.50
CA GLN A 50 2.42 -13.32 -2.39
C GLN A 50 2.72 -14.64 -1.64
N ASP A 51 3.95 -15.14 -1.75
CA ASP A 51 4.40 -16.37 -1.08
C ASP A 51 4.97 -16.12 0.33
N GLU A 52 5.05 -14.85 0.75
CA GLU A 52 5.57 -14.43 2.06
C GLU A 52 4.42 -14.15 3.04
N LEU A 53 4.66 -14.38 4.34
CA LEU A 53 3.73 -13.96 5.38
C LEU A 53 3.88 -12.45 5.60
N THR A 54 3.10 -11.68 4.86
CA THR A 54 3.22 -10.22 4.83
C THR A 54 1.97 -9.52 5.35
N ASP A 55 2.16 -8.42 6.08
CA ASP A 55 1.08 -7.55 6.54
C ASP A 55 0.87 -6.35 5.57
N PRO A 56 -0.33 -5.73 5.55
CA PRO A 56 -0.63 -4.62 4.65
C PRO A 56 0.34 -3.43 4.73
N LEU A 57 0.85 -3.09 5.92
CA LEU A 57 1.76 -1.96 6.10
C LEU A 57 3.14 -2.28 5.54
N GLU A 58 3.59 -3.53 5.65
CA GLU A 58 4.84 -3.98 5.04
C GLU A 58 4.80 -3.86 3.51
N VAL A 59 3.70 -4.26 2.87
CA VAL A 59 3.50 -4.05 1.42
C VAL A 59 3.57 -2.56 1.07
N ILE A 60 2.87 -1.71 1.83
CA ILE A 60 2.85 -0.26 1.59
C ILE A 60 4.24 0.34 1.78
N MET A 61 4.98 -0.09 2.79
CA MET A 61 6.32 0.40 3.08
C MET A 61 7.29 0.08 1.96
N ILE A 62 7.28 -1.16 1.47
CA ILE A 62 8.10 -1.57 0.32
C ILE A 62 7.66 -0.80 -0.93
N ALA A 63 6.35 -0.64 -1.15
CA ALA A 63 5.82 0.14 -2.24
C ALA A 63 6.28 1.61 -2.19
N ILE A 64 6.42 2.22 -1.01
CA ILE A 64 7.00 3.57 -0.85
C ILE A 64 8.48 3.59 -1.24
N LEU A 65 9.24 2.58 -0.83
CA LEU A 65 10.68 2.51 -1.12
C LEU A 65 10.99 2.34 -2.61
N VAL A 66 10.11 1.66 -3.35
CA VAL A 66 10.29 1.44 -4.81
C VAL A 66 9.57 2.47 -5.68
N SER A 67 8.73 3.32 -5.10
CA SER A 67 8.02 4.39 -5.83
C SER A 67 8.79 5.70 -5.71
N GLU A 68 9.59 6.02 -6.74
CA GLU A 68 10.24 7.33 -6.88
C GLU A 68 9.25 8.46 -7.29
#